data_AF-A0A1I6UER0-F1
#
_entry.id   AF-A0A1I6UER0-F1
#
_cell.length_a   1.000
_cell.length_b   1.000
_cell.length_c   1.000
_cell.angle_alpha   90.00
_cell.angle_beta   90.00
_cell.angle_gamma   90.00
#
_symmetry.space_group_name_H-M   'P 1'
#
loop_
_entity.id
_entity.type
_entity.pdbx_description
1 polymer ?
#
loop_
_entity_poly.entity_id
_entity_poly.type
_entity_poly.pdbx_seq_one_letter_code
_entity_poly.pdbx_strand_id
1 'polypeptide(L)'
;MIKHQSLKRSAAFVLFFTVITGLTACSPGGFPAFGAQRSDAGPFAPGVNMRADVENGVEVAHRLMAAGEYELAIRAFNRAALATELSAEILSGLGSANLGLGRLGQAEKLLRDAVAKDATQPEVWNNLGVVLMERGKLAEANLTFRKAYALDNGESDAIRDNLRLALAKTENSATIRHQEDSYKLVRRGSGDFLIRSAP
;
A
#
# COMPACT_ATOMS: atom_id res chain seq x y z
N MET A 1 89.43 5.55 25.39
CA MET A 1 90.43 5.22 26.44
C MET A 1 89.77 5.52 27.79
N ILE A 2 89.09 4.58 28.43
CA ILE A 2 89.58 3.54 29.38
C ILE A 2 90.16 4.10 30.70
N LYS A 3 89.38 3.95 31.78
CA LYS A 3 89.65 3.48 33.18
C LYS A 3 88.87 4.32 34.22
N HIS A 4 87.85 3.79 34.89
CA HIS A 4 87.84 2.84 36.02
C HIS A 4 88.55 3.30 37.30
N GLN A 5 87.76 3.61 38.33
CA GLN A 5 88.00 3.38 39.77
C GLN A 5 86.63 3.31 40.46
N SER A 6 86.08 2.13 40.81
CA SER A 6 86.39 1.26 41.96
C SER A 6 85.95 1.87 43.31
N LEU A 7 84.71 1.62 43.73
CA LEU A 7 84.29 0.64 44.75
C LEU A 7 84.56 1.06 46.21
N LYS A 8 83.47 1.30 46.96
CA LYS A 8 83.29 0.72 48.31
C LYS A 8 81.84 0.24 48.46
N ARG A 9 81.69 -1.08 48.54
CA ARG A 9 80.50 -1.78 49.03
C ARG A 9 80.51 -1.72 50.55
N SER A 10 79.35 -1.53 51.17
CA SER A 10 79.08 -2.18 52.46
C SER A 10 77.59 -2.46 52.58
N ALA A 11 77.29 -3.73 52.77
CA ALA A 11 75.97 -4.29 52.93
C ALA A 11 75.64 -4.43 54.43
N ALA A 12 74.38 -4.17 54.80
CA ALA A 12 73.69 -4.71 55.98
C ALA A 12 72.21 -4.32 55.81
N PHE A 13 71.31 -5.18 55.36
CA PHE A 13 70.64 -6.24 56.12
C PHE A 13 69.85 -5.70 57.32
N VAL A 14 68.61 -5.25 57.10
CA VAL A 14 67.53 -5.42 58.08
C VAL A 14 66.21 -5.68 57.33
N LEU A 15 65.76 -6.91 57.50
CA LEU A 15 64.42 -7.44 57.25
C LEU A 15 63.42 -6.71 58.18
N PHE A 16 62.36 -6.10 57.65
CA PHE A 16 61.21 -5.73 58.48
C PHE A 16 59.91 -6.17 57.81
N PHE A 17 59.34 -7.21 58.40
CA PHE A 17 58.04 -7.80 58.19
C PHE A 17 56.99 -6.81 58.72
N THR A 18 56.06 -6.31 57.90
CA THR A 18 54.79 -5.77 58.44
C THR A 18 53.69 -5.66 57.38
N VAL A 19 52.68 -6.51 57.58
CA VAL A 19 51.23 -6.25 57.48
C VAL A 19 50.59 -6.11 56.09
N ILE A 20 49.92 -7.19 55.72
CA ILE A 20 48.84 -7.26 54.73
C ILE A 20 47.65 -6.42 55.25
N THR A 21 47.26 -5.39 54.50
CA THR A 21 45.92 -4.80 54.58
C THR A 21 45.23 -4.98 53.24
N GLY A 22 44.19 -5.82 53.22
CA GLY A 22 43.32 -5.99 52.08
C GLY A 22 42.42 -4.77 51.90
N LEU A 23 42.47 -4.16 50.73
CA LEU A 23 41.46 -3.20 50.27
C LEU A 23 40.61 -3.87 49.21
N THR A 24 39.46 -4.35 49.65
CA THR A 24 38.32 -4.71 48.80
C THR A 24 37.82 -3.46 48.09
N ALA A 25 38.17 -3.30 46.82
CA ALA A 25 37.53 -2.32 45.96
C ALA A 25 36.21 -2.91 45.43
N CYS A 26 35.10 -2.53 46.06
CA CYS A 26 33.78 -2.68 45.48
C CYS A 26 33.73 -1.87 44.18
N SER A 27 33.75 -2.57 43.04
CA SER A 27 33.45 -1.94 41.75
C SER A 27 31.97 -1.55 41.74
N PRO A 28 31.60 -0.28 41.54
CA PRO A 28 30.20 0.09 41.40
C PRO A 28 29.69 -0.44 40.06
N GLY A 29 28.95 -1.55 40.12
CA GLY A 29 28.01 -1.93 39.07
C GLY A 29 26.94 -0.85 38.97
N GLY A 30 27.23 0.18 38.19
CA GLY A 30 26.31 1.26 37.89
C GLY A 30 25.28 0.81 36.85
N PHE A 31 24.06 0.54 37.30
CA PHE A 31 22.87 0.61 36.45
C PHE A 31 22.71 2.07 35.97
N PRO A 32 22.63 2.37 34.66
CA PRO A 32 22.21 3.69 34.23
C PRO A 32 20.67 3.72 34.25
N ALA A 33 20.12 4.13 35.40
CA ALA A 33 18.81 4.74 35.45
C ALA A 33 18.89 6.10 34.75
N PHE A 34 18.00 6.31 33.77
CA PHE A 34 17.67 7.60 33.14
C PHE A 34 18.84 8.42 32.55
N GLY A 35 18.95 8.42 31.21
CA GLY A 35 19.52 9.55 30.47
C GLY A 35 20.83 9.34 29.70
N ALA A 36 21.23 8.10 29.37
CA ALA A 36 22.34 7.87 28.46
C ALA A 36 21.89 7.95 26.99
N GLN A 37 22.55 8.83 26.22
CA GLN A 37 22.49 8.90 24.76
C GLN A 37 22.65 7.48 24.18
N ARG A 38 21.58 6.92 23.60
CA ARG A 38 21.62 5.61 22.95
C ARG A 38 22.47 5.74 21.69
N SER A 39 23.67 5.19 21.70
CA SER A 39 24.36 4.84 20.46
C SER A 39 23.62 3.65 19.83
N ASP A 40 23.34 3.72 18.54
CA ASP A 40 22.59 2.71 17.76
C ASP A 40 23.34 1.35 17.62
N ALA A 41 24.34 1.08 18.46
CA ALA A 41 25.25 -0.06 18.37
C ALA A 41 25.09 -1.07 19.53
N GLY A 42 23.90 -1.17 20.11
CA GLY A 42 23.57 -2.22 21.07
C GLY A 42 23.22 -3.55 20.36
N PRO A 43 23.22 -4.70 21.05
CA PRO A 43 22.76 -5.99 20.49
C PRO A 43 21.26 -6.03 20.16
N PHE A 44 20.52 -4.97 20.49
CA PHE A 44 19.08 -4.84 20.27
C PHE A 44 18.83 -4.13 18.96
N ALA A 45 17.83 -4.58 18.21
CA ALA A 45 17.38 -3.90 17.00
C ALA A 45 17.08 -2.42 17.33
N PRO A 46 17.50 -1.47 16.46
CA PRO A 46 17.17 -0.05 16.64
C PRO A 46 15.67 0.12 16.84
N GLY A 47 15.28 1.01 17.76
CA GLY A 47 13.88 1.31 17.98
C GLY A 47 13.25 1.81 16.68
N VAL A 48 12.08 1.29 16.30
CA VAL A 48 11.33 1.79 15.14
C VAL A 48 11.00 3.25 15.37
N ASN A 49 11.71 4.14 14.69
CA ASN A 49 11.46 5.56 14.78
C ASN A 49 10.20 5.88 13.97
N MET A 50 9.05 5.89 14.62
CA MET A 50 7.76 6.24 14.01
C MET A 50 7.71 7.69 13.49
N ARG A 51 8.74 8.50 13.80
CA ARG A 51 8.90 9.90 13.36
C ARG A 51 10.04 10.10 12.37
N ALA A 52 10.81 9.07 12.03
CA ALA A 52 11.73 9.18 10.88
C ALA A 52 10.86 9.44 9.65
N ASP A 53 11.29 10.37 8.79
CA ASP A 53 10.56 10.82 7.60
C ASP A 53 9.86 9.63 6.95
N VAL A 54 8.56 9.54 7.20
CA VAL A 54 7.73 8.47 6.70
C VAL A 54 7.76 8.71 5.20
N GLU A 55 8.49 7.88 4.44
CA GLU A 55 8.30 7.82 2.98
C GLU A 55 6.79 7.91 2.75
N ASN A 56 6.36 8.93 1.99
CA ASN A 56 4.95 9.25 1.85
C ASN A 56 4.17 7.94 1.63
N GLY A 57 3.35 7.54 2.60
CA GLY A 57 2.77 6.19 2.60
C GLY A 57 1.93 5.92 1.34
N VAL A 58 1.44 7.00 0.72
CA VAL A 58 0.75 6.99 -0.57
C VAL A 58 1.70 6.65 -1.72
N GLU A 59 2.90 7.25 -1.76
CA GLU A 59 3.94 6.95 -2.75
C GLU A 59 4.38 5.48 -2.70
N VAL A 60 4.60 4.95 -1.50
CA VAL A 60 4.90 3.52 -1.32
C VAL A 60 3.76 2.65 -1.83
N ALA A 61 2.52 3.03 -1.53
CA ALA A 61 1.34 2.32 -2.00
C ALA A 61 1.23 2.33 -3.54
N HIS A 62 1.49 3.46 -4.19
CA HIS A 62 1.51 3.56 -5.66
C HIS A 62 2.59 2.70 -6.30
N ARG A 63 3.78 2.59 -5.70
CA ARG A 63 4.83 1.67 -6.16
C ARG A 63 4.40 0.21 -6.05
N LEU A 64 3.73 -0.15 -4.95
CA LEU A 64 3.18 -1.49 -4.76
C LEU A 64 2.06 -1.80 -5.76
N MET A 65 1.22 -0.81 -6.08
CA MET A 65 0.23 -0.91 -7.15
C MET A 65 0.87 -1.19 -8.51
N ALA A 66 1.93 -0.45 -8.86
CA ALA A 66 2.68 -0.65 -10.10
C ALA A 66 3.37 -2.03 -10.16
N ALA A 67 3.76 -2.58 -9.01
CA ALA A 67 4.31 -3.93 -8.89
C ALA A 67 3.24 -5.05 -8.93
N GLY A 68 1.94 -4.71 -8.92
CA GLY A 68 0.85 -5.69 -8.84
C GLY A 68 0.63 -6.29 -7.44
N GLU A 69 1.30 -5.75 -6.43
CA GLU A 69 1.27 -6.24 -5.05
C GLU A 69 0.09 -5.63 -4.29
N TYR A 70 -1.14 -5.94 -4.73
CA TYR A 70 -2.35 -5.24 -4.29
C TYR A 70 -2.64 -5.38 -2.78
N GLU A 71 -2.43 -6.55 -2.16
CA GLU A 71 -2.57 -6.70 -0.70
C GLU A 71 -1.58 -5.83 0.08
N LEU A 72 -0.35 -5.69 -0.42
CA LEU A 72 0.66 -4.84 0.20
C LEU A 72 0.27 -3.36 0.01
N ALA A 73 -0.19 -2.98 -1.18
CA ALA A 73 -0.66 -1.63 -1.47
C ALA A 73 -1.81 -1.22 -0.54
N ILE A 74 -2.78 -2.12 -0.29
CA ILE A 74 -3.88 -1.87 0.67
C ILE A 74 -3.34 -1.58 2.07
N ARG A 75 -2.34 -2.34 2.54
CA ARG A 75 -1.72 -2.09 3.85
C ARG A 75 -1.01 -0.74 3.90
N ALA A 76 -0.31 -0.38 2.83
CA ALA A 76 0.38 0.91 2.72
C ALA A 76 -0.62 2.09 2.70
N PHE A 77 -1.69 2.01 1.89
CA PHE A 77 -2.76 3.01 1.88
C PHE A 77 -3.46 3.14 3.24
N ASN A 78 -3.77 2.03 3.91
CA ASN A 78 -4.36 2.07 5.25
C ASN A 78 -3.43 2.73 6.27
N ARG A 79 -2.11 2.47 6.19
CA ARG A 79 -1.13 3.14 7.04
C ARG A 79 -1.04 4.63 6.73
N ALA A 80 -1.08 5.02 5.46
CA ALA A 80 -1.15 6.42 5.05
C ALA A 80 -2.40 7.10 5.62
N ALA A 81 -3.56 6.46 5.51
CA ALA A 81 -4.84 6.95 6.05
C ALA A 81 -4.86 7.14 7.58
N LEU A 82 -3.97 6.47 8.32
CA LEU A 82 -3.82 6.66 9.77
C LEU A 82 -2.87 7.82 10.11
N ALA A 83 -1.93 8.13 9.23
CA ALA A 83 -0.95 9.21 9.40
C ALA A 83 -1.48 10.55 8.86
N THR A 84 -2.36 10.51 7.86
CA THR A 84 -2.97 11.67 7.20
C THR A 84 -4.49 11.58 7.25
N GLU A 85 -5.19 12.58 6.70
CA GLU A 85 -6.63 12.45 6.45
C GLU A 85 -6.90 11.38 5.38
N LEU A 86 -8.01 10.64 5.54
CA LEU A 86 -8.55 9.75 4.50
C LEU A 86 -9.03 10.59 3.30
N SER A 87 -8.15 10.79 2.32
CA SER A 87 -8.41 11.60 1.12
C SER A 87 -9.12 10.82 0.01
N ALA A 88 -9.61 11.54 -1.00
CA ALA A 88 -10.14 10.92 -2.23
C ALA A 88 -9.09 10.08 -2.95
N GLU A 89 -7.81 10.51 -2.95
CA GLU A 89 -6.69 9.75 -3.52
C GLU A 89 -6.50 8.40 -2.82
N ILE A 90 -6.49 8.39 -1.47
CA ILE A 90 -6.32 7.15 -0.70
C ILE A 90 -7.51 6.22 -0.92
N LEU A 91 -8.74 6.74 -0.93
CA LEU A 91 -9.95 5.95 -1.23
C LEU A 91 -9.90 5.36 -2.65
N SER A 92 -9.45 6.15 -3.63
CA SER A 92 -9.28 5.71 -5.02
C SER A 92 -8.19 4.64 -5.14
N GLY A 93 -7.07 4.80 -4.45
CA GLY A 93 -5.99 3.81 -4.38
C GLY A 93 -6.44 2.49 -3.78
N LEU A 94 -7.14 2.53 -2.64
CA LEU A 94 -7.75 1.34 -2.02
C LEU A 94 -8.78 0.69 -2.95
N GLY A 95 -9.59 1.49 -3.64
CA GLY A 95 -10.56 1.00 -4.61
C GLY A 95 -9.91 0.29 -5.79
N SER A 96 -8.84 0.88 -6.33
CA SER A 96 -8.06 0.34 -7.45
C SER A 96 -7.34 -0.96 -7.06
N ALA A 97 -6.78 -1.03 -5.84
CA ALA A 97 -6.18 -2.26 -5.34
C ALA A 97 -7.21 -3.39 -5.18
N ASN A 98 -8.41 -3.06 -4.69
CA ASN A 98 -9.50 -4.03 -4.59
C ASN A 98 -10.01 -4.48 -5.96
N LEU A 99 -10.00 -3.61 -6.97
CA LEU A 99 -10.26 -3.99 -8.36
C LEU A 99 -9.22 -4.98 -8.87
N GLY A 100 -7.92 -4.73 -8.65
CA GLY A 100 -6.84 -5.65 -9.02
C GLY A 100 -6.99 -7.05 -8.39
N LEU A 101 -7.63 -7.13 -7.23
CA LEU A 101 -7.94 -8.37 -6.52
C LEU A 101 -9.29 -9.01 -6.90
N GLY A 102 -10.02 -8.44 -7.85
CA GLY A 102 -11.36 -8.90 -8.23
C GLY A 102 -12.42 -8.68 -7.14
N ARG A 103 -12.14 -7.88 -6.11
CA ARG A 103 -13.06 -7.56 -5.00
C ARG A 103 -14.01 -6.43 -5.42
N LEU A 104 -14.76 -6.67 -6.49
CA LEU A 104 -15.52 -5.64 -7.21
C LEU A 104 -16.53 -4.87 -6.33
N GLY A 105 -17.12 -5.51 -5.32
CA GLY A 105 -18.04 -4.85 -4.38
C GLY A 105 -17.35 -3.84 -3.45
N GLN A 106 -16.17 -4.20 -2.95
CA GLN A 106 -15.38 -3.30 -2.11
C GLN A 106 -14.82 -2.15 -2.93
N ALA A 107 -14.31 -2.46 -4.13
CA ALA A 107 -13.82 -1.47 -5.08
C ALA A 107 -14.89 -0.43 -5.44
N GLU A 108 -16.11 -0.87 -5.79
CA GLU A 108 -17.22 0.03 -6.13
C GLU A 108 -17.54 0.98 -4.96
N LYS A 109 -17.67 0.45 -3.75
CA LYS A 109 -17.97 1.26 -2.56
C LYS A 109 -16.90 2.32 -2.34
N LEU A 110 -15.62 1.93 -2.34
CA LEU A 110 -14.50 2.83 -2.09
C LEU A 110 -14.40 3.93 -3.15
N LEU A 111 -14.61 3.60 -4.42
CA LEU A 111 -14.55 4.58 -5.50
C LEU A 111 -15.75 5.54 -5.51
N ARG A 112 -16.94 5.08 -5.08
CA ARG A 112 -18.08 5.99 -4.84
C ARG A 112 -17.81 6.92 -3.66
N ASP A 113 -17.22 6.41 -2.59
CA ASP A 113 -16.80 7.22 -1.43
C ASP A 113 -15.73 8.25 -1.86
N ALA A 114 -14.79 7.87 -2.74
CA ALA A 114 -13.77 8.76 -3.30
C ALA A 114 -14.39 9.89 -4.12
N VAL A 115 -15.30 9.56 -5.04
CA VAL A 115 -16.06 10.54 -5.85
C VAL A 115 -16.87 11.49 -4.98
N ALA A 116 -17.48 11.00 -3.89
CA ALA A 116 -18.23 11.83 -2.96
C ALA A 116 -17.32 12.81 -2.21
N LYS A 117 -16.06 12.44 -1.99
CA LYS A 117 -15.07 13.28 -1.30
C LYS A 117 -14.45 14.32 -2.24
N ASP A 118 -14.15 13.95 -3.47
CA ASP A 118 -13.73 14.86 -4.53
C ASP A 118 -14.20 14.37 -5.90
N ALA A 119 -15.11 15.13 -6.51
CA ALA A 119 -15.73 14.80 -7.78
C ALA A 119 -14.98 15.37 -9.00
N THR A 120 -13.85 16.07 -8.79
CA THR A 120 -13.14 16.80 -9.86
C THR A 120 -12.05 15.97 -10.53
N GLN A 121 -11.65 14.84 -9.95
CA GLN A 121 -10.56 14.00 -10.45
C GLN A 121 -11.06 12.99 -11.51
N PRO A 122 -10.68 13.13 -12.79
CA PRO A 122 -11.16 12.25 -13.86
C PRO A 122 -10.74 10.78 -13.67
N GLU A 123 -9.59 10.51 -13.07
CA GLU A 123 -9.06 9.17 -12.83
C GLU A 123 -9.96 8.36 -11.90
N VAL A 124 -10.55 9.00 -10.88
CA VAL A 124 -11.45 8.35 -9.93
C VAL A 124 -12.74 7.91 -10.64
N TRP A 125 -13.29 8.77 -11.50
CA TRP A 125 -14.45 8.44 -12.34
C TRP A 125 -14.12 7.31 -13.33
N ASN A 126 -12.94 7.34 -13.94
CA ASN A 126 -12.48 6.28 -14.83
C ASN A 126 -12.41 4.93 -14.11
N ASN A 127 -11.79 4.87 -12.93
CA ASN A 127 -11.68 3.65 -12.15
C ASN A 127 -13.05 3.12 -11.69
N LEU A 128 -13.97 4.01 -11.31
CA LEU A 128 -15.35 3.62 -11.00
C LEU A 128 -16.05 3.03 -12.23
N GLY A 129 -15.86 3.63 -13.41
CA GLY A 129 -16.41 3.14 -14.67
C GLY A 129 -15.92 1.73 -14.99
N VAL A 130 -14.63 1.45 -14.79
CA VAL A 130 -14.04 0.12 -14.98
C VAL A 130 -14.71 -0.90 -14.05
N VAL A 131 -14.81 -0.59 -12.75
CA VAL A 131 -15.49 -1.49 -11.79
C VAL A 131 -16.95 -1.75 -12.17
N LEU A 132 -17.69 -0.72 -12.59
CA LEU A 132 -19.08 -0.86 -13.01
C LEU A 132 -19.22 -1.73 -14.26
N MET A 133 -18.30 -1.58 -15.22
CA MET A 133 -18.26 -2.39 -16.42
C MET A 133 -17.95 -3.86 -16.11
N GLU A 134 -16.96 -4.15 -15.25
CA GLU A 134 -16.63 -5.50 -14.77
C GLU A 134 -17.80 -6.15 -14.01
N ARG A 135 -18.62 -5.34 -13.35
CA ARG A 135 -19.86 -5.80 -12.68
C ARG A 135 -21.07 -5.95 -13.62
N GLY A 136 -20.91 -5.70 -14.92
CA GLY A 136 -21.99 -5.76 -15.91
C GLY A 136 -22.99 -4.60 -15.83
N LYS A 137 -22.72 -3.55 -15.04
CA LYS A 137 -23.54 -2.34 -14.94
C LYS A 137 -23.24 -1.38 -16.10
N LEU A 138 -23.41 -1.84 -17.33
CA LEU A 138 -22.94 -1.16 -18.55
C LEU A 138 -23.52 0.25 -18.73
N ALA A 139 -24.81 0.43 -18.46
CA ALA A 139 -25.47 1.74 -18.59
C ALA A 139 -24.89 2.78 -17.62
N GLU A 140 -24.61 2.38 -16.38
CA GLU A 140 -24.00 3.27 -15.40
C GLU A 140 -22.54 3.55 -15.77
N ALA A 141 -21.78 2.51 -16.14
CA ALA A 141 -20.38 2.63 -16.57
C ALA A 141 -20.21 3.66 -17.70
N ASN A 142 -21.09 3.64 -18.72
CA ASN A 142 -21.08 4.65 -19.80
C ASN A 142 -21.21 6.08 -19.29
N LEU A 143 -22.16 6.33 -18.38
CA LEU A 143 -22.36 7.67 -17.82
C LEU A 143 -21.14 8.09 -17.00
N THR A 144 -20.57 7.16 -16.24
CA THR A 144 -19.36 7.39 -15.44
C THR A 144 -18.16 7.72 -16.33
N PHE A 145 -17.92 6.95 -17.40
CA PHE A 145 -16.82 7.23 -18.34
C PHE A 145 -17.01 8.54 -19.12
N ARG A 146 -18.25 8.88 -19.51
CA ARG A 146 -18.54 10.19 -20.14
C ARG A 146 -18.19 11.35 -19.21
N LYS A 147 -18.41 11.19 -17.91
CA LYS A 147 -18.02 12.20 -16.91
C LYS A 147 -16.51 12.31 -16.76
N ALA A 148 -15.80 11.17 -16.70
CA ALA A 148 -14.34 11.14 -16.69
C ALA A 148 -13.76 11.87 -17.93
N TYR A 149 -14.27 11.53 -19.12
CA TYR A 149 -13.87 12.15 -20.38
C TYR A 149 -14.10 13.67 -20.39
N ALA A 150 -15.26 14.11 -19.89
CA ALA A 150 -15.59 15.54 -19.85
C ALA A 150 -14.69 16.33 -18.88
N LEU A 151 -14.33 15.75 -17.73
CA LEU A 151 -13.44 16.38 -16.75
C LEU A 151 -12.01 16.51 -17.27
N ASP A 152 -11.56 15.52 -18.04
CA ASP A 152 -10.22 15.47 -18.64
C ASP A 152 -10.15 16.11 -20.04
N ASN A 153 -11.27 16.66 -20.53
CA ASN A 153 -11.41 17.17 -21.90
C ASN A 153 -11.03 16.18 -23.02
N GLY A 154 -10.98 14.88 -22.71
CA GLY A 154 -10.62 13.82 -23.65
C GLY A 154 -9.13 13.67 -23.93
N GLU A 155 -8.25 14.20 -23.09
CA GLU A 155 -6.79 14.14 -23.27
C GLU A 155 -6.22 12.73 -23.01
N SER A 156 -6.78 11.98 -22.06
CA SER A 156 -6.30 10.65 -21.65
C SER A 156 -6.77 9.55 -22.58
N ASP A 157 -5.80 8.92 -23.27
CA ASP A 157 -6.01 7.73 -24.09
C ASP A 157 -6.78 6.62 -23.35
N ALA A 158 -6.42 6.37 -22.10
CA ALA A 158 -7.04 5.34 -21.28
C ALA A 158 -8.54 5.62 -21.04
N ILE A 159 -8.90 6.87 -20.75
CA ILE A 159 -10.30 7.27 -20.55
C ILE A 159 -11.08 7.14 -21.86
N ARG A 160 -10.49 7.54 -22.98
CA ARG A 160 -11.09 7.42 -24.31
C ARG A 160 -11.35 5.97 -24.69
N ASP A 161 -10.37 5.11 -24.48
CA ASP A 161 -10.48 3.69 -24.81
C ASP A 161 -11.49 2.97 -23.93
N ASN A 162 -11.52 3.28 -22.62
CA ASN A 162 -12.51 2.72 -21.71
C ASN A 162 -13.93 3.16 -22.09
N LEU A 163 -14.13 4.44 -22.42
CA LEU A 163 -15.43 4.93 -22.90
C LEU A 163 -15.85 4.22 -24.20
N ARG A 164 -14.94 4.09 -25.17
CA ARG A 164 -15.19 3.38 -26.43
C ARG A 164 -15.59 1.93 -26.18
N LEU A 165 -14.89 1.23 -25.28
CA LEU A 165 -15.19 -0.14 -24.92
C LEU A 165 -16.56 -0.28 -24.24
N ALA A 166 -16.89 0.64 -23.32
CA ALA A 166 -18.17 0.64 -22.62
C ALA A 166 -19.35 0.87 -23.58
N LEU A 167 -19.21 1.78 -24.55
CA LEU A 167 -20.21 2.04 -25.59
C LEU A 167 -20.43 0.79 -26.46
N ALA A 168 -19.35 0.18 -26.95
CA ALA A 168 -19.42 -1.05 -27.76
C ALA A 168 -20.11 -2.20 -27.01
N LYS A 169 -19.78 -2.41 -25.72
CA LYS A 169 -20.44 -3.43 -24.88
C LYS A 169 -21.93 -3.15 -24.71
N THR A 170 -22.32 -1.89 -24.63
CA THR A 170 -23.71 -1.49 -24.45
C THR A 170 -24.53 -1.73 -25.72
N GLU A 171 -24.01 -1.35 -26.87
CA GLU A 171 -24.64 -1.63 -28.18
C GLU A 171 -24.85 -3.14 -28.37
N ASN A 172 -23.81 -3.94 -28.14
CA ASN A 172 -23.92 -5.40 -28.22
C ASN A 172 -24.98 -5.97 -27.26
N SER A 173 -25.05 -5.46 -26.03
CA SER A 173 -26.05 -5.91 -25.05
C SER A 173 -27.49 -5.58 -25.48
N ALA A 174 -27.70 -4.42 -26.11
CA ALA A 174 -28.99 -4.03 -26.66
C ALA A 174 -29.36 -4.90 -27.86
N THR A 175 -28.41 -5.15 -28.78
CA THR A 175 -28.61 -6.03 -29.93
C THR A 175 -28.97 -7.45 -29.51
N ILE A 176 -28.27 -8.04 -28.54
CA ILE A 176 -28.56 -9.39 -28.05
C ILE A 176 -29.97 -9.45 -27.44
N ARG A 177 -30.35 -8.45 -26.63
CA ARG A 177 -31.69 -8.39 -26.04
C ARG A 177 -32.79 -8.29 -27.10
N HIS A 178 -32.61 -7.42 -28.11
CA HIS A 178 -33.54 -7.33 -29.22
C HIS A 178 -33.68 -8.65 -29.97
N GLN A 179 -32.60 -9.41 -30.11
CA GLN A 179 -32.63 -10.72 -30.74
C GLN A 179 -33.37 -11.77 -29.90
N GLU A 180 -33.19 -11.80 -28.58
CA GLU A 180 -33.96 -12.67 -27.67
C GLU A 180 -35.46 -12.34 -27.69
N ASP A 181 -35.81 -11.04 -27.66
CA ASP A 181 -37.21 -10.60 -27.73
C ASP A 181 -37.83 -10.93 -29.10
N SER A 182 -37.02 -10.97 -30.15
CA SER A 182 -37.47 -11.27 -31.51
C SER A 182 -37.83 -12.74 -31.71
N TYR A 183 -37.30 -13.67 -30.91
CA TYR A 183 -37.48 -15.11 -31.15
C TYR A 183 -37.94 -15.85 -29.89
N LYS A 184 -39.10 -16.50 -29.97
CA LYS A 184 -39.65 -17.33 -28.89
C LYS A 184 -39.60 -18.82 -29.26
N LEU A 185 -39.11 -19.64 -28.32
CA LEU A 185 -39.24 -21.10 -28.39
C LEU A 185 -40.67 -21.51 -28.03
N VAL A 186 -41.39 -22.06 -29.01
CA VAL A 186 -42.74 -22.58 -28.83
C VAL A 186 -42.69 -24.11 -28.83
N ARG A 187 -43.05 -24.73 -27.70
CA ARG A 187 -43.11 -26.18 -27.57
C ARG A 187 -44.30 -26.74 -28.35
N ARG A 188 -44.07 -27.70 -29.23
CA ARG A 188 -45.08 -28.37 -30.04
C ARG A 188 -45.10 -29.87 -29.73
N GLY A 189 -45.64 -30.26 -28.58
CA GLY A 189 -45.74 -31.68 -28.18
C GLY A 189 -44.59 -32.18 -27.32
N SER A 190 -44.45 -33.50 -27.20
CA SER A 190 -43.51 -34.18 -26.27
C SER A 190 -42.07 -34.20 -26.79
N GLY A 191 -41.45 -33.03 -26.93
CA GLY A 191 -40.01 -32.90 -27.21
C GLY A 191 -39.64 -31.91 -28.32
N ASP A 192 -40.59 -31.53 -29.18
CA ASP A 192 -40.31 -30.65 -30.30
C ASP A 192 -40.46 -29.16 -29.92
N PHE A 193 -39.48 -28.35 -30.32
CA PHE A 193 -39.47 -26.90 -30.14
C PHE A 193 -39.37 -26.20 -31.50
N LEU A 194 -40.19 -25.17 -31.71
CA LEU A 194 -40.12 -24.29 -32.87
C LEU A 194 -39.62 -22.92 -32.46
N ILE A 195 -38.61 -22.40 -33.15
CA ILE A 195 -38.22 -20.99 -33.05
C ILE A 195 -39.23 -20.20 -33.89
N ARG A 196 -39.94 -19.26 -33.28
CA ARG A 196 -40.86 -18.35 -33.98
C ARG A 196 -40.49 -16.91 -33.71
N SER A 197 -40.65 -16.05 -34.70
CA SER A 197 -40.56 -14.62 -34.47
C SER A 197 -41.69 -14.17 -33.54
N ALA A 198 -41.37 -13.41 -32.49
CA ALA A 198 -42.39 -12.76 -31.68
C ALA A 198 -43.16 -11.74 -32.55
N PRO A 199 -44.51 -11.66 -32.46
CA PRO A 199 -45.31 -10.70 -33.21
C PRO A 199 -45.13 -9.26 -32.74
#